data_AF-A0AAU9V256-F1
#
_entry.id   AF-A0AAU9V256-F1
#
_cell.length_a   1.000
_cell.length_b   1.000
_cell.length_c   1.000
_cell.angle_alpha   90.00
_cell.angle_beta   90.00
_cell.angle_gamma   90.00
#
_symmetry.space_group_name_H-M   'P 1'
#
loop_
_entity.id
_entity.type
_entity.pdbx_description
1 polymer ?
#
loop_
_entity_poly.entity_id
_entity_poly.type
_entity_poly.pdbx_seq_one_letter_code
_entity_poly.pdbx_strand_id
1 'polypeptide(L)'
;MVLEILILAVAWWSEELAALKREMAKRRPKEDDSVRSTDSTFKGGRGGEDQMGIYRMLGRTVKRQKDPSLVRNVVELDVKSSAPIMVKTFYPEDSKEHDSKKHRRVRVLAELTDDGDFFRSMGPPPFTHLELKLANRSFDQKKAPSADGYTADICLHAINLDPDLFLFLLSRCLAIHHFP
;
A
#
# COMPACT_ATOMS: atom_id res chain seq x y z
N MET A 1 -19.51 -33.82 -3.66
CA MET A 1 -18.11 -34.13 -4.01
C MET A 1 -17.22 -32.89 -4.18
N VAL A 2 -17.71 -31.72 -4.60
CA VAL A 2 -16.87 -30.50 -4.73
C VAL A 2 -16.68 -29.75 -3.40
N LEU A 3 -17.64 -29.88 -2.46
CA LEU A 3 -17.59 -29.22 -1.15
C LEU A 3 -16.63 -29.87 -0.14
N GLU A 4 -16.29 -31.16 -0.28
CA GLU A 4 -15.35 -31.83 0.63
C GLU A 4 -13.88 -31.55 0.28
N ILE A 5 -13.57 -31.24 -0.99
CA ILE A 5 -12.20 -30.92 -1.43
C ILE A 5 -11.78 -29.52 -0.94
N LEU A 6 -12.72 -28.56 -0.90
CA LEU A 6 -12.45 -27.19 -0.42
C LEU A 6 -12.20 -27.13 1.09
N ILE A 7 -12.86 -27.99 1.89
CA ILE A 7 -12.66 -28.02 3.35
C ILE A 7 -11.28 -28.61 3.70
N LEU A 8 -10.81 -29.61 2.95
CA LEU A 8 -9.48 -30.19 3.16
C LEU A 8 -8.34 -29.26 2.70
N ALA A 9 -8.54 -28.46 1.65
CA ALA A 9 -7.53 -27.52 1.17
C ALA A 9 -7.27 -26.34 2.13
N VAL A 10 -8.29 -25.86 2.85
CA VAL A 10 -8.15 -24.73 3.80
C VAL A 10 -7.50 -25.17 5.12
N ALA A 11 -7.78 -26.40 5.58
CA ALA A 11 -7.16 -26.94 6.79
C ALA A 11 -5.67 -27.30 6.61
N TRP A 12 -5.27 -27.69 5.40
CA TRP A 12 -3.89 -28.11 5.10
C TRP A 12 -2.91 -26.93 4.94
N TRP A 13 -3.41 -25.74 4.58
CA TRP A 13 -2.57 -24.58 4.26
C TRP A 13 -2.02 -23.83 5.51
N SER A 14 -2.56 -24.05 6.71
CA SER A 14 -2.24 -23.24 7.90
C SER A 14 -0.98 -23.70 8.64
N GLU A 15 -0.82 -25.01 8.86
CA GLU A 15 0.28 -25.54 9.67
C GLU A 15 1.61 -25.57 8.92
N GLU A 16 1.59 -25.89 7.62
CA GLU A 16 2.80 -25.87 6.79
C GLU A 16 3.33 -24.45 6.63
N LEU A 17 2.48 -23.43 6.46
CA LEU A 17 2.91 -22.03 6.44
C LEU A 17 3.43 -21.55 7.80
N ALA A 18 2.87 -22.05 8.91
CA ALA A 18 3.38 -21.75 10.25
C ALA A 18 4.77 -22.38 10.48
N ALA A 19 4.99 -23.61 10.00
CA ALA A 19 6.28 -24.27 10.02
C ALA A 19 7.29 -23.60 9.09
N LEU A 20 6.87 -23.20 7.89
CA LEU A 20 7.70 -22.52 6.90
C LEU A 20 8.11 -21.12 7.39
N LYS A 21 7.22 -20.38 8.07
CA LYS A 21 7.55 -19.10 8.70
C LYS A 21 8.56 -19.25 9.84
N ARG A 22 8.47 -20.33 10.65
CA ARG A 22 9.45 -20.64 11.70
C ARG A 22 10.82 -21.04 11.11
N GLU A 23 10.81 -21.79 10.00
CA GLU A 23 12.04 -22.21 9.31
C GLU A 23 12.71 -21.04 8.57
N MET A 24 11.94 -20.18 7.90
CA MET A 24 12.46 -18.96 7.27
C MET A 24 12.97 -17.93 8.28
N ALA A 25 12.38 -17.87 9.48
CA ALA A 25 12.92 -17.06 10.58
C ALA A 25 14.28 -17.60 11.10
N LYS A 26 14.53 -18.90 10.97
CA LYS A 26 15.78 -19.56 11.36
C LYS A 26 16.88 -19.44 10.30
N ARG A 27 16.50 -19.24 9.04
CA ARG A 27 17.40 -19.19 7.88
C ARG A 27 17.78 -17.78 7.42
N ARG A 28 17.43 -16.72 8.15
CA ARG A 28 17.91 -15.37 7.81
C ARG A 28 19.45 -15.36 7.81
N PRO A 29 20.11 -15.19 6.65
CA PRO A 29 21.55 -15.03 6.60
C PRO A 29 21.90 -13.68 7.22
N LYS A 30 22.97 -13.61 8.00
CA LYS A 30 23.58 -12.33 8.35
C LYS A 30 24.19 -11.77 7.06
N GLU A 31 23.62 -10.67 6.60
CA GLU A 31 24.05 -9.96 5.41
C GLU A 31 25.35 -9.21 5.74
N ASP A 32 26.47 -9.78 5.29
CA ASP A 32 27.79 -9.15 5.30
C ASP A 32 27.91 -8.27 4.05
N ASP A 33 27.74 -6.95 4.22
CA ASP A 33 27.96 -5.96 3.17
C ASP A 33 29.45 -5.73 2.95
N SER A 34 30.01 -6.34 1.91
CA SER A 34 31.34 -5.98 1.39
C SER A 34 31.30 -5.75 -0.12
N VAL A 35 31.12 -4.50 -0.56
CA VAL A 35 31.92 -3.88 -1.65
C VAL A 35 31.84 -2.36 -1.53
N ARG A 36 32.92 -1.73 -1.05
CA ARG A 36 33.27 -0.36 -1.45
C ARG A 36 34.79 -0.24 -1.61
N SER A 37 35.19 0.02 -2.83
CA SER A 37 36.54 0.44 -3.27
C SER A 37 36.29 1.75 -4.04
N THR A 38 37.03 2.85 -3.92
CA THR A 38 38.46 3.05 -3.68
C THR A 38 38.73 4.44 -3.07
N ASP A 39 39.85 4.52 -2.34
CA ASP A 39 40.84 5.61 -2.25
C ASP A 39 40.46 7.01 -1.71
N SER A 40 41.03 7.37 -0.55
CA SER A 40 42.44 7.83 -0.51
C SER A 40 42.88 8.23 0.91
N THR A 41 43.94 7.55 1.36
CA THR A 41 45.11 8.02 2.11
C THR A 41 44.95 9.10 3.21
N PHE A 42 45.06 8.66 4.47
CA PHE A 42 45.78 9.43 5.50
C PHE A 42 46.58 8.48 6.41
N LYS A 43 47.91 8.66 6.45
CA LYS A 43 48.87 7.86 7.23
C LYS A 43 49.09 8.47 8.61
N GLY A 44 49.23 7.62 9.64
CA GLY A 44 50.19 7.85 10.73
C GLY A 44 49.73 7.45 12.14
N GLY A 45 50.35 6.39 12.69
CA GLY A 45 50.40 6.11 14.13
C GLY A 45 50.34 4.62 14.47
N ARG A 46 51.51 3.97 14.66
CA ARG A 46 51.62 2.59 15.15
C ARG A 46 51.66 2.57 16.69
N GLY A 47 50.90 1.66 17.31
CA GLY A 47 51.18 1.16 18.66
C GLY A 47 49.96 0.62 19.40
N GLY A 48 49.83 -0.71 19.46
CA GLY A 48 49.12 -1.42 20.54
C GLY A 48 47.75 -2.02 20.19
N GLU A 49 47.80 -3.27 19.72
CA GLU A 49 46.74 -4.30 19.75
C GLU A 49 46.08 -4.40 21.15
N ASP A 50 44.81 -4.73 21.39
CA ASP A 50 43.64 -5.03 20.58
C ASP A 50 42.40 -5.01 21.51
N GLN A 51 41.20 -4.83 20.92
CA GLN A 51 39.86 -5.04 21.51
C GLN A 51 39.14 -3.89 22.26
N MET A 52 39.37 -2.64 21.90
CA MET A 52 38.38 -1.58 22.19
C MET A 52 38.34 -0.58 21.05
N GLY A 53 37.35 -0.68 20.17
CA GLY A 53 37.13 0.39 19.20
C GLY A 53 36.43 -0.01 17.91
N ILE A 54 35.22 -0.56 17.99
CA ILE A 54 34.35 -0.65 16.81
C ILE A 54 33.05 0.11 17.12
N TYR A 55 33.10 1.39 16.77
CA TYR A 55 31.99 2.30 16.43
C TYR A 55 30.87 2.50 17.46
N ARG A 56 31.17 3.28 18.50
CA ARG A 56 30.19 4.23 19.05
C ARG A 56 30.12 5.48 18.17
N MET A 57 29.80 5.33 16.89
CA MET A 57 29.40 6.47 16.07
C MET A 57 27.88 6.56 16.15
N LEU A 58 27.41 6.98 17.33
CA LEU A 58 26.16 7.73 17.43
C LEU A 58 26.32 8.91 16.49
N GLY A 59 25.87 8.75 15.23
CA GLY A 59 25.67 9.88 14.34
C GLY A 59 24.90 10.89 15.15
N ARG A 60 25.47 12.09 15.32
CA ARG A 60 24.75 13.19 15.97
C ARG A 60 23.45 13.33 15.19
N THR A 61 22.36 12.79 15.71
CA THR A 61 21.04 13.08 15.21
C THR A 61 20.91 14.57 15.46
N VAL A 62 21.03 15.35 14.39
CA VAL A 62 20.53 16.72 14.41
C VAL A 62 19.11 16.57 14.93
N LYS A 63 18.83 17.13 16.11
CA LYS A 63 17.48 17.08 16.68
C LYS A 63 16.55 17.47 15.56
N ARG A 64 15.65 16.56 15.15
CA ARG A 64 14.65 16.83 14.13
C ARG A 64 14.03 18.16 14.51
N GLN A 65 14.20 19.17 13.66
CA GLN A 65 13.54 20.45 13.90
C GLN A 65 12.06 20.13 14.04
N LYS A 66 11.47 20.55 15.16
CA LYS A 66 10.03 20.40 15.35
C LYS A 66 9.37 21.12 14.20
N ASP A 67 8.41 20.44 13.55
CA ASP A 67 7.57 21.07 12.56
C ASP A 67 6.92 22.32 13.18
N PRO A 68 6.82 23.43 12.45
CA PRO A 68 6.31 24.68 12.99
C PRO A 68 4.88 24.52 13.52
N SER A 69 4.59 25.14 14.66
CA SER A 69 3.25 25.16 15.25
C SER A 69 2.23 25.72 14.25
N LEU A 70 1.00 25.22 14.29
CA LEU A 70 -0.09 25.78 13.50
C LEU A 70 -0.40 27.19 14.02
N VAL A 71 -0.17 28.19 13.18
CA VAL A 71 -0.50 29.60 13.49
C VAL A 71 -1.78 29.98 12.78
N ARG A 72 -2.76 30.49 13.52
CA ARG A 72 -3.98 31.08 12.96
C ARG A 72 -4.18 32.46 13.59
N ASN A 73 -4.36 33.49 12.75
CA ASN A 73 -4.50 34.87 13.22
C ASN A 73 -3.40 35.29 14.21
N VAL A 74 -2.14 34.95 13.90
CA VAL A 74 -0.95 35.30 14.70
C VAL A 74 -0.84 34.56 16.06
N VAL A 75 -1.74 33.62 16.35
CA VAL A 75 -1.69 32.80 17.59
C VAL A 75 -1.27 31.37 17.26
N GLU A 76 -0.27 30.86 17.97
CA GLU A 76 0.09 29.43 17.95
C GLU A 76 -0.99 28.59 18.63
N LEU A 77 -1.47 27.57 17.93
CA LEU A 77 -2.50 26.66 18.42
C LEU A 77 -1.88 25.42 19.06
N ASP A 78 -2.39 25.06 20.24
CA ASP A 78 -2.10 23.78 20.88
C ASP A 78 -2.68 22.62 20.06
N VAL A 79 -2.11 21.42 20.20
CA VAL A 79 -2.49 20.21 19.46
C VAL A 79 -3.96 19.86 19.67
N LYS A 80 -4.49 20.04 20.90
CA LYS A 80 -5.89 19.72 21.21
C LYS A 80 -6.87 20.72 20.60
N SER A 81 -6.48 21.98 20.48
CA SER A 81 -7.34 23.03 19.90
C SER A 81 -7.21 23.09 18.38
N SER A 82 -6.06 22.72 17.81
CA SER A 82 -5.83 22.71 16.36
C SER A 82 -6.54 21.56 15.65
N ALA A 83 -6.60 20.37 16.26
CA ALA A 83 -7.24 19.18 15.69
C ALA A 83 -8.70 19.42 15.22
N PRO A 84 -9.64 19.93 16.04
CA PRO A 84 -11.02 20.16 15.59
C PRO A 84 -11.11 21.27 14.52
N ILE A 85 -10.20 22.24 14.56
CA ILE A 85 -10.13 23.30 13.55
C ILE A 85 -9.70 22.72 12.19
N MET A 86 -8.71 21.82 12.19
CA MET A 86 -8.29 21.11 10.99
C MET A 86 -9.43 20.26 10.43
N VAL A 87 -10.14 19.52 11.27
CA VAL A 87 -11.29 18.71 10.82
C VAL A 87 -12.31 19.60 10.12
N LYS A 88 -12.74 20.70 10.74
CA LYS A 88 -13.72 21.62 10.14
C LYS A 88 -13.24 22.30 8.87
N THR A 89 -11.94 22.55 8.75
CA THR A 89 -11.38 23.28 7.59
C THR A 89 -11.13 22.35 6.40
N PHE A 90 -10.60 21.15 6.66
CA PHE A 90 -10.25 20.19 5.61
C PHE A 90 -11.37 19.21 5.27
N TYR A 91 -12.32 19.00 6.19
CA TYR A 91 -13.46 18.11 6.03
C TYR A 91 -14.74 18.85 6.41
N PRO A 92 -15.13 19.89 5.64
CA PRO A 92 -16.40 20.57 5.85
C PRO A 92 -17.58 19.61 5.63
N GLU A 93 -18.70 19.90 6.27
CA GLU A 93 -19.94 19.16 6.02
C GLU A 93 -20.39 19.35 4.57
N ASP A 94 -20.76 18.24 3.92
CA ASP A 94 -21.20 18.23 2.53
C ASP A 94 -22.61 18.83 2.41
N SER A 95 -22.71 20.14 2.12
CA SER A 95 -23.98 20.85 1.99
C SER A 95 -24.23 21.34 0.56
N LYS A 96 -25.42 21.01 0.04
CA LYS A 96 -25.88 21.46 -1.31
C LYS A 96 -26.05 22.98 -1.39
N GLU A 97 -26.22 23.65 -0.25
CA GLU A 97 -26.52 25.09 -0.16
C GLU A 97 -25.28 25.94 -0.41
N HIS A 98 -24.12 25.47 0.06
CA HIS A 98 -22.83 26.15 -0.08
C HIS A 98 -22.03 25.68 -1.31
N ASP A 99 -22.63 24.84 -2.15
CA ASP A 99 -21.99 24.35 -3.36
C ASP A 99 -21.75 25.49 -4.36
N SER A 100 -20.50 25.58 -4.84
CA SER A 100 -20.18 26.40 -6.01
C SER A 100 -20.96 25.91 -7.24
N LYS A 101 -21.12 26.77 -8.26
CA LYS A 101 -21.78 26.37 -9.53
C LYS A 101 -21.16 25.12 -10.16
N LYS A 102 -19.84 24.92 -10.00
CA LYS A 102 -19.14 23.71 -10.48
C LYS A 102 -19.49 22.50 -9.61
N HIS A 103 -19.45 22.63 -8.29
CA HIS A 103 -19.77 21.52 -7.37
C HIS A 103 -21.21 21.06 -7.53
N ARG A 104 -22.15 22.01 -7.65
CA ARG A 104 -23.57 21.70 -7.91
C ARG A 104 -23.75 20.88 -9.19
N ARG A 105 -23.04 21.23 -10.27
CA ARG A 105 -23.07 20.46 -11.52
C ARG A 105 -22.53 19.05 -11.33
N VAL A 106 -21.41 18.90 -10.64
CA VAL A 106 -20.82 17.57 -10.36
C VAL A 106 -21.78 16.73 -9.52
N ARG A 107 -22.43 17.31 -8.50
CA ARG A 107 -23.43 16.61 -7.68
C ARG A 107 -24.62 16.12 -8.50
N VAL A 108 -25.21 17.00 -9.32
CA VAL A 108 -26.33 16.63 -10.20
C VAL A 108 -25.91 15.55 -11.20
N LEU A 109 -24.72 15.65 -11.78
CA LEU A 109 -24.20 14.60 -12.67
C LEU A 109 -24.01 13.28 -11.93
N ALA A 110 -23.46 13.30 -10.71
CA ALA A 110 -23.30 12.12 -9.88
C ALA A 110 -24.64 11.47 -9.54
N GLU A 111 -25.65 12.26 -9.17
CA GLU A 111 -27.02 11.81 -8.92
C GLU A 111 -27.71 11.24 -10.20
N LEU A 112 -27.38 11.77 -11.39
CA LEU A 112 -27.89 11.26 -12.66
C LEU A 112 -27.21 9.96 -13.13
N THR A 113 -25.94 9.77 -12.77
CA THR A 113 -25.19 8.53 -13.01
C THR A 113 -25.35 7.51 -11.89
N ASP A 114 -25.98 7.91 -10.78
CA ASP A 114 -26.39 6.99 -9.75
C ASP A 114 -27.58 6.22 -10.33
N ASP A 115 -27.28 5.17 -11.09
CA ASP A 115 -28.28 4.15 -11.45
C ASP A 115 -28.67 3.34 -10.20
N GLY A 116 -28.75 3.99 -9.03
CA GLY A 116 -28.83 3.42 -7.70
C GLY A 116 -30.03 2.50 -7.53
N ASP A 117 -31.12 2.71 -8.27
CA ASP A 117 -32.25 1.80 -8.33
C ASP A 117 -32.00 0.55 -9.21
N PHE A 118 -31.22 0.69 -10.29
CA PHE A 118 -30.79 -0.41 -11.15
C PHE A 118 -29.73 -1.28 -10.46
N PHE A 119 -28.69 -0.66 -9.89
CA PHE A 119 -27.62 -1.34 -9.15
C PHE A 119 -28.13 -1.99 -7.85
N ARG A 120 -29.11 -1.38 -7.16
CA ARG A 120 -29.74 -2.02 -5.98
C ARG A 120 -30.61 -3.21 -6.32
N SER A 121 -31.28 -3.20 -7.47
CA SER A 121 -32.23 -4.27 -7.84
C SER A 121 -31.56 -5.44 -8.56
N MET A 122 -30.58 -5.17 -9.43
CA MET A 122 -29.92 -6.18 -10.28
C MET A 122 -28.46 -6.44 -9.89
N GLY A 123 -27.88 -5.62 -9.00
CA GLY A 123 -26.45 -5.66 -8.67
C GLY A 123 -25.57 -4.99 -9.73
N PRO A 124 -24.28 -4.77 -9.44
CA PRO A 124 -23.34 -4.27 -10.42
C PRO A 124 -23.11 -5.28 -11.55
N PRO A 125 -23.00 -4.84 -12.82
CA PRO A 125 -22.67 -5.72 -13.90
C PRO A 125 -21.26 -6.30 -13.67
N PRO A 126 -21.01 -7.53 -14.14
CA PRO A 126 -19.69 -8.14 -14.04
C PRO A 126 -18.68 -7.35 -14.89
N PHE A 127 -17.39 -7.50 -14.53
CA PHE A 127 -16.33 -6.88 -15.31
C PHE A 127 -16.26 -7.45 -16.71
N THR A 128 -15.86 -6.62 -17.67
CA THR A 128 -15.69 -7.02 -19.07
C THR A 128 -14.22 -7.22 -19.42
N HIS A 129 -13.90 -8.10 -20.39
CA HIS A 129 -12.53 -8.28 -20.89
C HIS A 129 -11.87 -6.98 -21.36
N LEU A 130 -12.64 -6.01 -21.87
CA LEU A 130 -12.12 -4.71 -22.26
C LEU A 130 -11.58 -3.93 -21.07
N GLU A 131 -12.28 -3.97 -19.93
CA GLU A 131 -11.86 -3.33 -18.69
C GLU A 131 -10.60 -4.00 -18.14
N LEU A 132 -10.56 -5.35 -18.17
CA LEU A 132 -9.37 -6.10 -17.79
C LEU A 132 -8.16 -5.75 -18.66
N LYS A 133 -8.35 -5.60 -19.98
CA LYS A 133 -7.29 -5.17 -20.90
C LYS A 133 -6.84 -3.73 -20.64
N LEU A 134 -7.75 -2.83 -20.31
CA LEU A 134 -7.42 -1.45 -19.95
C LEU A 134 -6.64 -1.40 -18.62
N ALA A 135 -7.05 -2.18 -17.63
CA ALA A 135 -6.34 -2.33 -16.36
C ALA A 135 -4.94 -2.89 -16.57
N ASN A 136 -4.77 -3.91 -17.43
CA ASN A 136 -3.48 -4.47 -17.78
C ASN A 136 -2.51 -3.44 -18.37
N ARG A 137 -2.99 -2.43 -19.10
CA ARG A 137 -2.13 -1.36 -19.64
C ARG A 137 -1.59 -0.41 -18.57
N SER A 138 -2.22 -0.37 -17.40
CA SER A 138 -1.81 0.50 -16.29
C SER A 138 -0.67 -0.08 -15.45
N PHE A 139 -0.32 -1.36 -15.64
CA PHE A 139 0.79 -2.00 -14.95
C PHE A 139 2.12 -1.49 -15.50
N ASP A 140 2.90 -0.85 -14.62
CA ASP A 140 4.25 -0.38 -14.93
C ASP A 140 5.27 -1.37 -14.38
N GLN A 141 6.09 -1.95 -15.27
CA GLN A 141 7.14 -2.92 -14.95
C GLN A 141 8.28 -2.33 -14.12
N LYS A 142 8.39 -1.00 -14.06
CA LYS A 142 9.41 -0.32 -13.25
C LYS A 142 9.00 -0.13 -11.78
N LYS A 143 7.76 -0.46 -11.43
CA LYS A 143 7.31 -0.39 -10.03
C LYS A 143 7.96 -1.50 -9.21
N ALA A 144 8.30 -1.16 -7.96
CA ALA A 144 8.79 -2.14 -7.00
C ALA A 144 7.77 -3.30 -6.83
N PRO A 145 8.23 -4.51 -6.51
CA PRO A 145 7.35 -5.64 -6.24
C PRO A 145 6.38 -5.35 -5.08
N SER A 146 5.21 -5.97 -5.15
CA SER A 146 4.22 -5.90 -4.05
C SER A 146 4.75 -6.57 -2.77
N ALA A 147 4.01 -6.44 -1.67
CA ALA A 147 4.28 -7.16 -0.42
C ALA A 147 4.33 -8.69 -0.60
N ASP A 148 3.62 -9.21 -1.61
CA ASP A 148 3.62 -10.62 -1.99
C ASP A 148 4.85 -11.05 -2.79
N GLY A 149 5.74 -10.11 -3.13
CA GLY A 149 6.96 -10.36 -3.91
C GLY A 149 6.74 -10.47 -5.42
N TYR A 150 5.50 -10.42 -5.91
CA TYR A 150 5.21 -10.44 -7.34
C TYR A 150 5.47 -9.07 -7.99
N THR A 151 6.16 -9.11 -9.13
CA THR A 151 6.42 -7.98 -10.01
C THR A 151 5.33 -7.86 -11.08
N ALA A 152 5.16 -6.66 -11.65
CA ALA A 152 4.08 -6.37 -12.59
C ALA A 152 4.12 -7.21 -13.88
N ASP A 153 5.30 -7.60 -14.34
CA ASP A 153 5.51 -8.49 -15.48
C ASP A 153 4.97 -9.91 -15.23
N ILE A 154 5.19 -10.46 -14.03
CA ILE A 154 4.65 -11.78 -13.63
C ILE A 154 3.13 -11.72 -13.60
N CYS A 155 2.56 -10.68 -12.97
CA CYS A 155 1.10 -10.49 -12.91
C CYS A 155 0.50 -10.36 -14.31
N LEU A 156 1.11 -9.57 -15.19
CA LEU A 156 0.68 -9.42 -16.58
C LEU A 156 0.74 -10.74 -17.34
N HIS A 157 1.82 -11.51 -17.15
CA HIS A 157 1.95 -12.81 -17.81
C HIS A 157 0.86 -13.77 -17.33
N ALA A 158 0.62 -13.86 -16.02
CA ALA A 158 -0.44 -14.70 -15.45
C ALA A 158 -1.83 -14.32 -15.98
N ILE A 159 -2.16 -13.03 -16.02
CA ILE A 159 -3.47 -12.56 -16.52
C ILE A 159 -3.64 -12.86 -18.01
N ASN A 160 -2.57 -12.76 -18.79
CA ASN A 160 -2.63 -13.08 -20.23
C ASN A 160 -2.72 -14.58 -20.51
N LEU A 161 -2.25 -15.44 -19.59
CA LEU A 161 -2.36 -16.90 -19.72
C LEU A 161 -3.80 -17.37 -19.55
N ASP A 162 -4.52 -16.84 -18.56
CA ASP A 162 -5.93 -17.19 -18.30
C ASP A 162 -6.74 -15.95 -17.87
N PRO A 163 -7.17 -15.10 -18.82
CA PRO A 163 -7.91 -13.89 -18.50
C PRO A 163 -9.30 -14.18 -17.92
N ASP A 164 -9.90 -15.32 -18.25
CA ASP A 164 -11.25 -15.69 -17.83
C ASP A 164 -11.30 -16.01 -16.35
N LEU A 165 -10.27 -16.69 -15.82
CA LEU A 165 -10.13 -16.95 -14.38
C LEU A 165 -10.08 -15.66 -13.57
N PHE A 166 -9.26 -14.69 -13.98
CA PHE A 166 -9.16 -13.40 -13.28
C PHE A 166 -10.46 -12.60 -13.42
N LEU A 167 -11.10 -12.62 -14.59
CA LEU A 167 -12.37 -11.94 -14.78
C LEU A 167 -13.48 -12.54 -13.89
N PHE A 168 -13.53 -13.86 -13.79
CA PHE A 168 -14.46 -14.57 -12.92
C PHE A 168 -14.21 -14.23 -11.45
N LEU A 169 -12.95 -14.27 -11.01
CA LEU A 169 -12.56 -13.95 -9.63
C LEU A 169 -12.96 -12.51 -9.27
N LEU A 170 -12.62 -11.54 -10.12
CA LEU A 170 -12.93 -10.13 -9.91
C LEU A 170 -14.44 -9.88 -9.91
N SER A 171 -15.17 -10.50 -10.84
CA SER A 171 -16.63 -10.40 -10.89
C SER A 171 -17.28 -11.02 -9.66
N ARG A 172 -16.70 -12.11 -9.13
CA ARG A 172 -17.15 -12.72 -7.89
C ARG A 172 -16.91 -11.80 -6.69
N CYS A 173 -15.74 -11.19 -6.57
CA CYS A 173 -15.42 -10.19 -5.55
C CYS A 173 -16.40 -9.01 -5.58
N LEU A 174 -16.73 -8.52 -6.79
CA LEU A 174 -17.68 -7.44 -6.98
C LEU A 174 -19.09 -7.83 -6.50
N ALA A 175 -19.54 -9.04 -6.82
CA ALA A 175 -20.85 -9.56 -6.40
C ALA A 175 -20.98 -9.73 -4.87
N ILE A 176 -19.88 -10.00 -4.16
CA ILE A 176 -19.86 -10.16 -2.69
C ILE A 176 -19.42 -8.89 -1.95
N HIS A 177 -19.12 -7.81 -2.67
CA HIS A 177 -18.59 -6.55 -2.13
C HIS A 177 -17.36 -6.72 -1.21
N HIS A 178 -16.50 -7.70 -1.52
CA HIS A 178 -15.31 -8.01 -0.73
C HIS A 178 -14.09 -8.10 -1.63
N PHE A 179 -13.12 -7.21 -1.39
CA PHE A 179 -11.85 -7.16 -2.11
C PHE A 179 -10.69 -7.46 -1.16
N PRO A 180 -9.69 -8.25 -1.60
CA PRO A 180 -8.50 -8.57 -0.82
C PRO A 180 -7.59 -7.36 -0.60
#